data_AF-A0A2J7PGT5-F1
#
_entry.id   AF-A0A2J7PGT5-F1
#
_cell.length_a   1.000
_cell.length_b   1.000
_cell.length_c   1.000
_cell.angle_alpha   90.00
_cell.angle_beta   90.00
_cell.angle_gamma   90.00
#
_symmetry.space_group_name_H-M   'P 1'
#
loop_
_entity.id
_entity.type
_entity.pdbx_description
1 polymer ?
#
loop_
_entity_poly.entity_id
_entity_poly.type
_entity_poly.pdbx_seq_one_letter_code
_entity_poly.pdbx_strand_id
1 'polypeptide(L)' 'MLWGKLKCLSGFPRFKNGEMSIDDKPHSGHPSMAQTHENVEKIREIIKEDRRQTIEEIVELSEVTWSSAARFVAVW' A
#
# COMPACT_ATOMS: atom_id res chain seq x y z
N MET A 1 42.60 29.02 1.81
CA MET A 1 42.51 27.62 1.30
C MET A 1 41.05 27.22 1.28
N LEU A 2 40.62 26.61 0.18
CA LEU A 2 39.24 26.60 -0.31
C LEU A 2 38.23 25.86 0.57
N TRP A 3 37.12 26.55 0.83
CA TRP A 3 35.80 25.93 0.95
C TRP A 3 35.47 25.24 -0.38
N GLY A 4 35.20 23.94 -0.37
CA GLY A 4 34.81 23.24 -1.60
C GLY A 4 34.89 21.73 -1.51
N LYS A 5 33.77 21.10 -1.13
CA LYS A 5 33.31 19.82 -1.68
C LYS A 5 31.86 19.62 -1.24
N LEU A 6 30.96 20.21 -2.01
CA LEU A 6 29.58 19.72 -2.08
C LEU A 6 29.67 18.24 -2.46
N LYS A 7 29.25 17.36 -1.54
CA LYS A 7 29.18 15.92 -1.78
C LYS A 7 27.92 15.67 -2.64
N CYS A 8 28.03 16.05 -3.90
CA CYS A 8 27.00 15.82 -4.90
C CYS A 8 26.82 14.32 -5.10
N LEU A 9 25.60 13.86 -4.80
CA LEU A 9 24.97 12.64 -5.32
C LEU A 9 25.79 11.36 -5.19
N SER A 10 25.70 10.71 -4.02
CA SER A 10 25.83 9.25 -3.98
C SER A 10 24.68 8.65 -4.79
N GLY A 11 24.87 8.58 -6.11
CA GLY A 11 23.97 7.91 -7.03
C GLY A 11 23.73 6.48 -6.55
N PHE A 12 22.46 6.22 -6.25
CA PHE A 12 21.82 4.94 -5.97
C PHE A 12 22.71 3.70 -6.29
N PRO A 13 23.20 2.97 -5.27
CA PRO A 13 24.04 1.78 -5.47
C PRO A 13 23.38 0.71 -6.35
N ARG A 14 22.04 0.68 -6.39
CA ARG A 14 21.23 -0.19 -7.25
C ARG A 14 21.67 -0.14 -8.72
N PHE A 15 21.88 1.05 -9.28
CA PHE A 15 22.32 1.18 -10.68
C PHE A 15 23.77 0.72 -10.91
N LYS A 16 24.65 0.84 -9.91
CA LYS A 16 26.04 0.36 -10.02
C LYS A 16 26.13 -1.16 -10.04
N ASN A 17 25.13 -1.83 -9.48
CA ASN A 17 25.05 -3.29 -9.40
C ASN A 17 24.30 -3.92 -10.57
N GLY A 18 23.95 -3.14 -11.62
CA GLY A 18 23.22 -3.64 -12.79
C GLY A 18 21.75 -3.97 -12.52
N GLU A 19 21.22 -3.57 -11.35
CA GLU A 19 19.81 -3.72 -11.02
C GLU A 19 19.01 -2.65 -11.78
N MET A 20 18.50 -3.04 -12.96
CA MET A 20 17.69 -2.19 -13.84
C MET A 20 16.18 -2.36 -13.62
N SER A 21 15.77 -3.17 -12.63
CA SER A 21 14.36 -3.33 -12.29
C SER A 21 13.80 -2.01 -11.77
N ILE A 22 12.75 -1.52 -12.44
CA ILE A 22 11.92 -0.42 -11.95
C ILE A 22 10.88 -0.90 -10.93
N ASP A 23 10.69 -2.22 -10.83
CA ASP A 23 9.70 -2.83 -9.95
C ASP A 23 10.17 -2.76 -8.50
N ASP A 24 9.26 -2.39 -7.61
CA ASP A 24 9.52 -2.32 -6.19
C ASP A 24 9.72 -3.73 -5.63
N LYS A 25 10.81 -3.91 -4.88
CA LYS A 25 11.01 -5.18 -4.14
C LYS A 25 9.83 -5.38 -3.20
N PRO A 26 9.35 -6.63 -3.04
CA PRO A 26 8.25 -6.91 -2.14
C PRO A 26 8.60 -6.39 -0.75
N HIS A 27 7.88 -5.35 -0.32
CA HIS A 27 8.04 -4.75 0.99
C HIS A 27 7.56 -5.76 2.02
N SER A 28 8.38 -6.01 3.04
CA SER A 28 8.00 -6.77 4.23
C SER A 28 7.03 -5.95 5.10
N GLY A 29 5.91 -5.51 4.54
CA GLY A 29 4.83 -4.88 5.30
C GLY A 29 4.16 -5.94 6.16
N HIS A 30 3.81 -5.59 7.41
CA HIS A 30 3.04 -6.46 8.29
C HIS A 30 1.72 -6.82 7.60
N PRO A 31 1.45 -8.09 7.23
CA PRO A 31 0.13 -8.48 6.80
C PRO A 31 -0.77 -8.34 8.03
N SER A 32 -1.53 -7.25 8.12
CA SER A 32 -2.55 -7.17 9.16
C SER A 32 -3.44 -8.38 8.94
N MET A 33 -3.76 -9.16 9.98
CA MET A 33 -4.65 -10.32 9.82
C MET A 33 -5.99 -9.98 9.17
N ALA A 34 -6.37 -8.69 9.17
CA ALA A 34 -7.51 -8.14 8.46
C ALA A 34 -7.35 -8.03 6.93
N GLN A 35 -6.12 -8.06 6.41
CA GLN A 35 -5.77 -8.02 4.98
C GLN A 35 -5.59 -9.44 4.41
N THR A 36 -6.44 -10.38 4.80
CA THR A 36 -6.56 -11.59 3.98
C THR A 36 -6.99 -11.18 2.58
N HIS A 37 -6.42 -11.81 1.55
CA HIS A 37 -6.73 -11.48 0.15
C HIS A 37 -8.24 -11.56 -0.13
N GLU A 38 -8.91 -12.52 0.51
CA GLU A 38 -10.37 -12.67 0.47
C GLU A 38 -11.13 -11.43 0.95
N ASN A 39 -10.78 -10.88 2.13
CA ASN A 39 -11.45 -9.71 2.67
C ASN A 39 -11.22 -8.47 1.80
N VAL A 40 -10.02 -8.36 1.20
CA VAL A 40 -9.69 -7.27 0.27
C VAL A 40 -10.56 -7.35 -0.98
N GLU A 41 -10.70 -8.53 -1.59
CA GLU A 41 -11.53 -8.67 -2.80
C GLU A 41 -13.02 -8.49 -2.49
N LYS A 42 -13.53 -8.99 -1.35
CA LYS A 42 -14.92 -8.76 -0.92
C LYS A 42 -15.26 -7.27 -0.83
N ILE A 43 -14.44 -6.50 -0.09
CA ILE A 43 -14.64 -5.04 0.05
C ILE A 43 -14.53 -4.36 -1.31
N ARG A 44 -13.62 -4.81 -2.16
CA ARG A 44 -13.43 -4.27 -3.50
C ARG A 44 -14.63 -4.51 -4.41
N GLU A 45 -15.27 -5.66 -4.33
CA GLU A 45 -16.50 -5.96 -5.07
C GLU A 45 -17.66 -5.08 -4.61
N ILE A 46 -17.84 -4.93 -3.28
CA ILE A 46 -18.87 -4.06 -2.69
C ILE A 46 -18.70 -2.61 -3.17
N ILE A 47 -17.49 -2.05 -3.11
CA ILE A 47 -17.21 -0.68 -3.57
C ILE A 47 -17.38 -0.55 -5.10
N LYS A 48 -17.06 -1.59 -5.87
CA LYS A 48 -17.25 -1.58 -7.33
C LYS A 48 -18.73 -1.58 -7.70
N GLU A 49 -19.56 -2.32 -6.96
CA GLU A 49 -21.00 -2.38 -7.15
C GLU A 49 -21.64 -1.04 -6.81
N ASP A 50 -21.30 -0.47 -5.65
CA ASP A 50 -21.71 0.89 -5.28
C ASP A 50 -20.62 1.64 -4.51
N ARG A 51 -20.09 2.70 -5.14
CA ARG A 51 -19.07 3.58 -4.54
C ARG A 51 -19.62 4.49 -3.45
N ARG A 52 -20.93 4.57 -3.26
CA ARG A 52 -21.59 5.41 -2.25
C ARG A 52 -21.81 4.68 -0.93
N GLN A 53 -21.44 3.40 -0.83
CA GLN A 53 -21.57 2.67 0.41
C GLN A 53 -20.76 3.29 1.54
N THR A 54 -21.39 3.34 2.70
CA THR A 54 -20.79 3.72 3.97
C THR A 54 -19.89 2.61 4.50
N ILE A 55 -18.99 2.97 5.41
CA ILE A 55 -18.14 1.96 6.07
C ILE A 55 -19.00 1.01 6.92
N GLU A 56 -20.17 1.45 7.43
CA GLU A 56 -21.10 0.57 8.18
C GLU A 56 -21.62 -0.56 7.29
N GLU A 57 -22.10 -0.20 6.10
CA GLU A 57 -22.63 -1.16 5.13
C GLU A 57 -21.55 -2.13 4.66
N ILE A 58 -20.33 -1.63 4.42
CA ILE A 58 -19.19 -2.49 4.05
C ILE A 58 -18.88 -3.51 5.16
N VAL A 59 -18.90 -3.09 6.43
CA VAL A 59 -18.68 -3.98 7.58
C VAL A 59 -19.76 -5.05 7.66
N GLU A 60 -21.02 -4.67 7.47
CA GLU A 60 -22.15 -5.60 7.52
C GLU A 60 -22.10 -6.62 6.37
N LEU A 61 -21.71 -6.18 5.16
CA LEU A 61 -21.66 -7.03 3.98
C LEU A 61 -20.42 -7.94 3.90
N SER A 62 -19.30 -7.52 4.48
CA SER A 62 -18.03 -8.26 4.39
C SER A 62 -17.62 -8.96 5.68
N GLU A 63 -18.37 -8.78 6.77
CA GLU A 63 -18.09 -9.32 8.11
C GLU A 63 -16.71 -8.93 8.66
N VAL A 64 -16.11 -7.87 8.12
CA VAL A 64 -14.82 -7.35 8.59
C VAL A 64 -15.04 -6.35 9.72
N THR A 65 -14.01 -6.14 10.55
CA THR A 65 -14.10 -5.10 11.59
C THR A 65 -14.06 -3.71 10.97
N TRP A 66 -14.76 -2.75 11.60
CA TRP A 66 -14.78 -1.34 11.19
C TRP A 66 -13.38 -0.76 10.93
N SER A 67 -12.44 -0.97 11.86
CA SER A 67 -11.06 -0.50 11.74
C SER A 67 -10.36 -1.02 10.49
N SER A 68 -10.73 -2.22 10.04
CA SER A 68 -10.21 -2.82 8.81
C SER A 68 -10.86 -2.18 7.59
N ALA A 69 -12.19 -2.14 7.52
CA ALA A 69 -12.93 -1.50 6.44
C ALA A 69 -12.51 -0.04 6.24
N ALA A 70 -12.41 0.74 7.31
CA ALA A 70 -11.96 2.12 7.28
C ALA A 70 -10.53 2.27 6.73
N ARG A 71 -9.62 1.35 7.12
CA ARG A 71 -8.25 1.34 6.58
C ARG A 71 -8.23 1.01 5.10
N PHE A 72 -9.08 0.10 4.63
CA PHE A 72 -9.17 -0.19 3.20
C PHE A 72 -9.68 1.03 2.45
N VAL A 73 -10.85 1.56 2.81
CA VAL A 73 -11.43 2.73 2.12
C VAL A 73 -10.48 3.94 2.11
N ALA A 74 -9.65 4.12 3.14
CA ALA A 74 -8.69 5.24 3.20
C ALA A 74 -7.43 5.06 2.32
N VAL A 75 -7.12 3.84 1.88
CA VAL A 75 -5.91 3.52 1.09
C VAL A 75 -6.21 3.48 -0.42
N TRP A 76 -7.48 3.43 -0.82
CA TRP A 76 -7.92 3.28 -2.21
C TRP A 76 -8.59 4.53 -2.78
#